data_AF-A0A377ZXM6-F1
#
_entry.id   AF-A0A377ZXM6-F1
#
_cell.length_a   1.000
_cell.length_b   1.000
_cell.length_c   1.000
_cell.angle_alpha   90.00
_cell.angle_beta   90.00
_cell.angle_gamma   90.00
#
_symmetry.space_group_name_H-M   'P 1'
#
loop_
_entity.id
_entity.type
_entity.pdbx_description
1 polymer ?
#
loop_
_entity_poly.entity_id
_entity_poly.type
_entity_poly.pdbx_seq_one_letter_code
_entity_poly.pdbx_strand_id
1 'polypeptide(L)'
;MVLTSILSATVARKNWHWNKLFVGLMLVAFLCIDIPLFSANLDKIVSGGWLPLSLGMVMFTVMTTWKSERFRLLRRMHEHGNSLEAMISSLEKSPPVRVPGTAVYMSRALNVIPFALLHNLKAQQGAA
;
A
#
# COMPACT_ATOMS: atom_id res chain seq x y z
N MET A 1 18.13 4.78 -21.70
CA MET A 1 18.94 5.82 -22.36
C MET A 1 18.06 6.89 -23.00
N VAL A 2 17.01 6.55 -23.78
CA VAL A 2 16.03 7.55 -24.28
C VAL A 2 15.48 8.48 -23.17
N LEU A 3 14.90 7.92 -22.10
CA LEU A 3 14.34 8.71 -20.99
C LEU A 3 15.40 9.58 -20.30
N THR A 4 16.59 9.04 -20.08
CA THR A 4 17.70 9.79 -19.46
C THR A 4 18.18 10.92 -20.36
N SER A 5 18.21 10.74 -21.68
CA SER A 5 18.56 11.77 -22.68
C SER A 5 17.52 12.91 -22.71
N ILE A 6 16.23 12.58 -22.57
CA ILE A 6 15.15 13.58 -22.48
C ILE A 6 15.23 14.36 -21.16
N LEU A 7 15.44 13.65 -20.04
CA LEU A 7 15.56 14.27 -18.72
C LEU A 7 16.81 15.14 -18.63
N SER A 8 17.96 14.68 -19.12
CA SER A 8 19.20 15.44 -19.11
C SER A 8 19.09 16.70 -19.97
N ALA A 9 18.48 16.63 -21.15
CA ALA A 9 18.17 17.80 -21.95
C ALA A 9 17.22 18.76 -21.22
N THR A 10 16.18 18.24 -20.56
CA THR A 10 15.24 19.07 -19.77
C THR A 10 15.96 19.82 -18.64
N VAL A 11 16.84 19.13 -17.91
CA VAL A 11 17.64 19.73 -16.83
C VAL A 11 18.66 20.74 -17.38
N ALA A 12 19.37 20.42 -18.47
CA ALA A 12 20.33 21.33 -19.11
C ALA A 12 19.65 22.63 -19.59
N ARG A 13 18.38 22.55 -20.03
CA ARG A 13 17.59 23.72 -20.44
C ARG A 13 17.05 24.51 -19.26
N LYS A 14 16.43 23.82 -18.30
CA LYS A 14 15.63 24.47 -17.24
C LYS A 14 16.47 24.89 -16.03
N ASN A 15 17.53 24.14 -15.72
CA ASN A 15 18.38 24.37 -14.55
C ASN A 15 19.72 25.04 -14.90
N TRP A 16 20.29 24.74 -16.07
CA TRP A 16 21.60 25.28 -16.48
C TRP A 16 21.48 26.39 -17.55
N HIS A 17 20.30 26.68 -18.08
CA HIS A 17 20.11 27.74 -19.08
C HIS A 17 21.01 27.65 -20.32
N TRP A 18 21.42 26.44 -20.74
CA TRP A 18 22.24 26.27 -21.94
C TRP A 18 21.51 26.72 -23.21
N ASN A 19 22.29 27.16 -24.22
CA ASN A 19 21.77 27.61 -25.50
C ASN A 19 20.84 26.55 -26.13
N LYS A 20 19.66 26.98 -26.60
CA LYS A 20 18.60 26.10 -27.12
C LYS A 20 19.13 25.22 -28.25
N LEU A 21 19.98 25.78 -29.11
CA LEU A 21 20.56 25.09 -30.25
C LEU A 21 21.50 23.96 -29.83
N PHE A 22 22.38 24.23 -28.87
CA PHE A 22 23.39 23.27 -28.42
C PHE A 22 22.76 22.05 -27.73
N VAL A 23 21.78 22.28 -26.86
CA VAL A 23 21.05 21.20 -26.21
C VAL A 23 20.18 20.42 -27.20
N GLY A 24 19.56 21.11 -28.17
CA GLY A 24 18.81 20.46 -29.24
C GLY A 24 19.69 19.53 -30.06
N LEU A 25 20.89 19.98 -30.44
CA LEU A 25 21.85 19.19 -31.21
C LEU A 25 22.35 17.98 -30.41
N MET A 26 22.71 18.13 -29.14
CA MET A 26 23.08 16.99 -28.28
C MET A 26 21.93 16.00 -28.11
N LEU A 27 20.70 16.49 -27.89
CA LEU A 27 19.53 15.63 -27.72
C LEU A 27 19.28 14.79 -28.98
N VAL A 28 19.35 15.42 -30.16
CA VAL A 28 19.18 14.72 -31.45
C VAL A 28 20.29 13.69 -31.65
N ALA A 29 21.54 14.03 -31.35
CA ALA A 29 22.66 13.09 -31.46
C ALA A 29 22.47 11.86 -30.56
N PHE A 30 22.03 12.04 -29.31
CA PHE A 30 21.74 10.93 -28.41
C PHE A 30 20.52 10.11 -28.86
N LEU A 31 19.42 10.76 -29.25
CA LEU A 31 18.23 10.07 -29.73
C LEU A 31 18.48 9.27 -31.01
N CYS A 32 19.38 9.73 -31.88
CA CYS A 32 19.75 9.03 -33.11
C CYS A 32 20.30 7.63 -32.84
N ILE A 33 21.01 7.45 -31.72
CA ILE A 33 21.55 6.15 -31.29
C ILE A 33 20.53 5.38 -30.45
N ASP A 34 19.87 6.09 -29.53
CA ASP A 34 18.98 5.47 -28.55
C ASP A 34 17.69 4.93 -29.17
N ILE A 35 17.11 5.61 -30.18
CA ILE A 35 15.84 5.20 -30.80
C ILE A 35 15.99 3.86 -31.56
N PRO A 36 16.99 3.67 -32.45
CA PRO A 36 17.19 2.37 -33.10
C PRO A 36 17.49 1.25 -32.09
N LEU A 37 18.31 1.52 -31.07
CA LEU A 37 18.61 0.55 -30.04
C LEU A 37 17.35 0.17 -29.24
N PHE A 38 16.51 1.16 -28.91
CA PHE A 38 15.24 0.93 -28.25
C PHE A 38 14.28 0.12 -29.13
N SER A 39 14.18 0.47 -30.41
CA SER A 39 13.35 -0.24 -31.39
C SER A 39 13.77 -1.70 -31.57
N ALA A 40 15.08 -1.97 -31.61
CA ALA A 40 15.61 -3.34 -31.69
C ALA A 40 15.34 -4.16 -30.43
N ASN A 41 15.23 -3.53 -29.26
CA ASN A 41 14.87 -4.21 -28.01
C ASN A 41 13.35 -4.35 -27.83
N LEU A 42 12.54 -3.45 -28.40
CA LEU A 42 11.08 -3.57 -28.46
C LEU A 42 10.65 -4.82 -29.24
N ASP A 43 11.29 -5.12 -30.36
CA ASP A 43 10.98 -6.30 -31.17
C ASP A 43 11.15 -7.61 -30.36
N LYS A 44 12.18 -7.65 -29.50
CA LYS A 44 12.41 -8.77 -28.58
C LYS A 44 11.27 -9.00 -27.60
N ILE A 45 10.45 -7.99 -27.30
CA ILE A 45 9.27 -8.16 -26.45
C ILE A 45 8.28 -9.09 -27.14
N VAL A 46 8.05 -8.90 -28.44
CA VAL A 46 7.13 -9.73 -29.24
C VAL A 46 7.69 -11.15 -29.42
N SER A 47 9.00 -11.27 -29.65
CA SER A 47 9.65 -12.57 -29.89
C SER A 47 9.92 -13.40 -28.61
N GLY A 48 9.72 -12.86 -27.40
CA GLY A 48 9.93 -13.62 -26.16
C GLY A 48 9.97 -12.83 -24.85
N GLY A 49 10.09 -11.51 -24.89
CA GLY A 49 10.08 -10.65 -23.69
C GLY A 49 8.69 -10.40 -23.08
N TRP A 50 7.61 -10.81 -23.75
CA TRP A 50 6.25 -10.69 -23.23
C TRP A 50 6.01 -11.56 -21.99
N LEU A 51 6.69 -12.70 -21.86
CA LEU A 51 6.47 -13.63 -20.75
C LEU A 51 6.91 -13.05 -19.39
N PRO A 52 8.14 -12.52 -19.22
CA PRO A 52 8.53 -11.83 -18.00
C PRO A 52 7.66 -10.60 -17.68
N LEU A 53 7.26 -9.83 -18.70
CA LEU A 53 6.40 -8.65 -18.53
C LEU A 53 5.01 -9.05 -18.02
N SER A 54 4.41 -10.09 -18.62
CA SER A 54 3.08 -10.56 -18.22
C SER A 54 3.10 -11.12 -16.78
N LEU A 55 4.11 -11.92 -16.43
CA LEU A 55 4.28 -12.43 -15.08
C LEU A 55 4.51 -11.31 -14.06
N GLY A 56 5.34 -10.31 -14.40
CA GLY A 56 5.57 -9.13 -13.58
C GLY A 56 4.29 -8.34 -13.36
N MET A 57 3.47 -8.14 -14.40
CA MET A 57 2.17 -7.48 -14.32
C MET A 57 1.22 -8.23 -13.38
N VAL A 58 1.13 -9.56 -13.52
CA VAL A 58 0.27 -10.41 -12.67
C VAL A 58 0.73 -10.34 -11.21
N MET A 59 2.03 -10.53 -10.95
CA MET A 59 2.59 -10.44 -9.60
C MET A 59 2.37 -9.04 -8.99
N PHE A 60 2.55 -7.99 -9.78
CA PHE A 60 2.29 -6.62 -9.36
C PHE A 60 0.81 -6.42 -8.99
N THR A 61 -0.12 -6.93 -9.79
CA THR A 61 -1.56 -6.87 -9.49
C THR A 61 -1.89 -7.65 -8.21
N VAL A 62 -1.31 -8.84 -8.02
CA VAL A 62 -1.51 -9.64 -6.81
C VAL A 62 -0.99 -8.89 -5.58
N MET A 63 0.24 -8.37 -5.63
CA MET A 63 0.83 -7.62 -4.52
C MET A 63 0.07 -6.34 -4.20
N THR A 64 -0.35 -5.60 -5.22
CA THR A 64 -1.09 -4.34 -5.07
C THR A 64 -2.49 -4.58 -4.50
N THR A 65 -3.17 -5.62 -4.98
CA THR A 65 -4.46 -6.06 -4.44
C THR A 65 -4.31 -6.51 -2.99
N TRP A 66 -3.32 -7.36 -2.69
CA TRP A 66 -3.07 -7.85 -1.33
C TRP A 66 -2.80 -6.72 -0.34
N LYS A 67 -1.97 -5.74 -0.74
CA LYS A 67 -1.66 -4.57 0.09
C LYS A 67 -2.90 -3.73 0.38
N SER A 68 -3.71 -3.46 -0.64
CA SER A 68 -4.95 -2.67 -0.51
C SER A 68 -5.98 -3.36 0.39
N GLU A 69 -6.20 -4.65 0.19
CA GLU A 69 -7.20 -5.41 0.95
C GLU A 69 -6.79 -5.56 2.43
N ARG A 70 -5.51 -5.81 2.71
CA ARG A 70 -5.02 -5.85 4.11
C ARG A 70 -5.28 -4.53 4.84
N PHE A 71 -5.10 -3.40 4.17
CA PHE A 71 -5.34 -2.10 4.77
C PHE A 71 -6.84 -1.84 5.01
N ARG A 72 -7.70 -2.24 4.07
CA ARG A 72 -9.17 -2.17 4.23
C ARG A 72 -9.67 -3.05 5.38
N LEU A 73 -9.15 -4.27 5.51
CA LEU A 73 -9.49 -5.18 6.60
C LEU A 73 -9.07 -4.61 7.96
N LEU A 74 -7.83 -4.10 8.07
CA LEU A 74 -7.37 -3.44 9.29
C LEU A 74 -8.23 -2.24 9.66
N ARG A 75 -8.64 -1.43 8.67
CA ARG A 75 -9.51 -0.27 8.91
C ARG A 75 -10.91 -0.68 9.36
N ARG A 76 -11.53 -1.68 8.73
CA ARG A 76 -12.84 -2.22 9.16
C ARG A 76 -12.80 -2.79 10.58
N MET A 77 -11.71 -3.46 10.95
CA MET A 77 -11.52 -3.95 12.31
C MET A 77 -11.44 -2.82 13.35
N HIS A 78 -10.90 -1.65 12.98
CA HIS A 78 -10.87 -0.47 13.86
C HIS A 78 -12.20 0.30 13.86
N GLU A 79 -12.90 0.37 12.73
CA GLU A 79 -14.21 1.05 12.63
C GLU A 79 -15.33 0.30 13.38
N HIS A 80 -15.21 -1.02 13.57
CA HIS A 80 -16.13 -1.82 14.42
C HIS A 80 -15.70 -1.90 15.89
N GLY A 81 -14.57 -1.30 16.25
CA GLY A 81 -14.16 -1.14 17.63
C GLY A 81 -15.07 -0.13 18.31
N ASN A 82 -16.18 -0.60 18.91
CA ASN A 82 -16.96 0.21 19.83
C ASN A 82 -16.00 0.92 20.80
N SER A 83 -16.20 2.22 21.02
CA SER A 83 -15.34 3.00 21.93
C SER A 83 -15.27 2.29 23.28
N LEU A 84 -14.05 2.10 23.79
CA LEU A 84 -13.81 1.52 25.11
C LEU A 84 -14.62 2.27 26.19
N GLU A 85 -14.74 3.59 26.07
CA GLU A 85 -15.53 4.44 26.95
C GLU A 85 -17.03 4.08 26.92
N ALA A 86 -17.58 3.82 25.73
CA ALA A 86 -18.98 3.45 25.58
C ALA A 86 -19.27 2.09 26.24
N MET A 87 -18.33 1.14 26.16
CA MET A 87 -18.47 -0.15 26.85
C MET A 87 -18.38 0.01 28.36
N ILE A 88 -17.44 0.81 28.88
CA ILE A 88 -17.32 1.07 30.32
C ILE A 88 -18.63 1.67 30.85
N SER A 89 -19.17 2.69 30.17
CA SER A 89 -20.46 3.31 30.55
C SER A 89 -21.63 2.32 30.50
N SER A 90 -21.64 1.38 29.54
CA SER A 90 -22.67 0.35 29.46
C SER A 90 -22.55 -0.69 30.58
N LEU A 91 -21.34 -1.07 30.98
CA LEU A 91 -21.07 -2.02 32.07
C LEU A 91 -21.40 -1.42 33.44
N GLU A 92 -21.22 -0.11 33.61
CA GLU A 92 -21.65 0.60 34.82
C GLU A 92 -23.18 0.63 34.97
N LYS A 93 -23.91 0.77 33.85
CA LYS A 93 -25.38 0.76 33.85
C LYS A 93 -25.97 -0.63 34.06
N SER A 94 -25.28 -1.67 33.63
CA SER A 94 -25.76 -3.07 33.74
C SER A 94 -24.59 -4.00 34.06
N PRO A 95 -24.21 -4.12 35.35
CA PRO A 95 -23.06 -4.92 35.74
C PRO A 95 -23.31 -6.40 35.46
N PRO A 96 -22.45 -7.08 34.67
CA PRO A 96 -22.59 -8.50 34.38
C PRO A 96 -22.22 -9.36 35.59
N VAL A 97 -22.62 -10.64 35.55
CA VAL A 97 -22.28 -11.64 36.56
C VAL A 97 -20.75 -11.79 36.66
N ARG A 98 -20.20 -11.56 37.85
CA ARG A 98 -18.75 -11.69 38.09
C ARG A 98 -18.39 -13.15 38.42
N VAL A 99 -17.53 -13.74 37.59
CA VAL A 99 -16.95 -15.06 37.82
C VAL A 99 -15.66 -14.91 38.66
N PRO A 100 -15.40 -15.76 39.66
CA PRO A 100 -14.15 -15.70 40.43
C PRO A 100 -12.93 -16.00 39.53
N GLY A 101 -11.97 -15.07 39.50
CA GLY A 101 -10.73 -15.16 38.72
C GLY A 101 -10.30 -13.82 38.12
N THR A 102 -9.03 -13.71 37.71
CA THR A 102 -8.49 -12.50 37.05
C THR A 102 -8.09 -12.84 35.61
N ALA A 103 -8.73 -12.19 34.64
CA ALA A 103 -8.38 -12.31 33.23
C ALA A 103 -7.58 -11.08 32.77
N VAL A 104 -6.45 -11.31 32.10
CA VAL A 104 -5.60 -10.26 31.52
C VAL A 104 -5.70 -10.34 30.00
N TYR A 105 -6.15 -9.27 29.36
CA TYR A 105 -6.28 -9.18 27.90
C TYR A 105 -5.25 -8.19 27.35
N MET A 106 -4.38 -8.65 26.44
CA MET A 106 -3.44 -7.78 25.76
C MET A 106 -4.11 -7.07 24.58
N SER A 107 -3.95 -5.75 24.52
CA SER A 107 -4.38 -4.93 23.38
C SER A 107 -3.18 -4.22 22.75
N ARG A 108 -3.20 -4.07 21.43
CA ARG A 108 -2.19 -3.28 20.68
C ARG A 108 -2.58 -1.80 20.56
N ALA A 109 -3.82 -1.44 20.89
CA ALA A 109 -4.35 -0.08 20.79
C ALA A 109 -5.02 0.32 22.11
N LEU A 110 -4.78 1.56 22.55
CA LEU A 110 -5.20 2.07 23.86
C LEU A 110 -6.72 2.29 23.99
N ASN A 111 -7.43 2.55 22.88
CA ASN A 111 -8.86 2.91 22.88
C ASN A 111 -9.75 1.90 22.14
N VAL A 112 -9.28 0.67 21.93
CA VAL A 112 -10.03 -0.38 21.24
C VAL A 112 -10.30 -1.52 22.19
N ILE A 113 -11.54 -2.00 22.22
CA ILE A 113 -11.93 -3.13 23.05
C ILE A 113 -11.30 -4.42 22.47
N PRO A 114 -10.54 -5.19 23.27
CA PRO A 114 -10.03 -6.49 22.84
C PRO A 114 -11.18 -7.44 22.51
N PHE A 115 -11.15 -8.06 21.32
CA PHE A 115 -12.21 -8.98 20.88
C PHE A 115 -12.43 -10.15 21.85
N ALA A 116 -11.36 -10.63 22.49
CA ALA A 116 -11.42 -11.67 23.50
C ALA A 116 -12.21 -11.26 24.75
N LEU A 117 -12.15 -9.99 25.16
CA LEU A 117 -12.91 -9.46 26.30
C LEU A 117 -14.41 -9.41 25.96
N LEU A 118 -14.78 -8.94 24.76
CA LEU A 118 -16.19 -8.92 24.30
C LEU A 118 -16.80 -10.31 24.26
N HIS A 119 -16.06 -11.28 23.73
CA HIS A 119 -16.55 -12.65 23.63
C HIS A 119 -16.74 -13.29 25.02
N ASN A 120 -15.88 -12.98 25.98
CA ASN A 120 -16.00 -13.47 27.35
C ASN A 120 -17.21 -12.85 28.06
N LEU A 121 -17.41 -11.53 27.95
CA LEU A 121 -18.56 -10.85 28.53
C LEU A 121 -19.89 -11.36 27.96
N LYS A 122 -19.95 -11.62 26.65
CA LYS A 122 -21.14 -12.21 26.01
C LYS A 122 -21.46 -13.60 26.56
N ALA A 123 -20.45 -14.43 26.78
CA ALA A 123 -20.63 -15.75 27.37
C ALA A 123 -21.14 -15.66 28.83
N GLN A 124 -20.68 -14.67 29.59
CA GLN A 124 -21.15 -14.45 30.97
C GLN A 124 -22.59 -13.90 31.03
N GLN A 125 -23.02 -13.11 30.04
CA GLN A 125 -24.39 -12.57 29.98
C GLN A 125 -25.45 -13.60 29.55
N GLY A 126 -25.08 -14.61 28.75
CA GLY A 126 -26.00 -15.68 28.31
C GLY A 126 -26.14 -16.85 29.28
N ALA A 127 -25.44 -16.82 30.42
CA ALA A 127 -25.47 -17.85 31.45
C ALA A 127 -26.43 -17.52 32.62
N ALA A 128 -27.29 -16.49 32.44
CA ALA A 128 -28.32 -16.07 33.39
C ALA A 128 -29.72 -16.50 32.93
#